data_AF-A0A497MWV1-F1
#
_entry.id   AF-A0A497MWV1-F1
#
_cell.length_a   1.000
_cell.length_b   1.000
_cell.length_c   1.000
_cell.angle_alpha   90.00
_cell.angle_beta   90.00
_cell.angle_gamma   90.00
#
_symmetry.space_group_name_H-M   'P 1'
#
loop_
_entity.id
_entity.type
_entity.pdbx_description
1 polymer ?
#
loop_
_entity_poly.entity_id
_entity_poly.type
_entity_poly.pdbx_seq_one_letter_code
_entity_poly.pdbx_strand_id
1 'polypeptide(L)'
;MAFFHKQSNHKEKLNLGGGRKLNSKSKLILAFTLISILLGVCSSLVYAEAEAGQATGPQAGLIAIGAGIAIGIAGLGAGLGLGVATSAIAAAGAERPEIIGRFFIYIVFIEAIAIYALIVAIFAITMLPA
;
A
#
# COMPACT_ATOMS: atom_id res chain seq x y z
N MET A 1 -15.25 -1.30 -46.01
CA MET A 1 -14.37 -0.28 -45.36
C MET A 1 -15.14 0.89 -44.70
N ALA A 2 -16.49 0.91 -44.69
CA ALA A 2 -17.27 2.04 -44.17
C ALA A 2 -17.73 1.92 -42.69
N PHE A 3 -17.39 0.84 -41.98
CA PHE A 3 -17.82 0.63 -40.59
C PHE A 3 -16.82 1.16 -39.54
N PHE A 4 -15.57 1.41 -39.94
CA PHE A 4 -14.52 1.90 -39.04
C PHE A 4 -14.57 3.42 -38.77
N HIS A 5 -15.32 4.18 -39.55
CA HIS A 5 -15.44 5.63 -39.37
C HIS A 5 -16.46 6.03 -38.29
N LYS A 6 -17.31 5.10 -37.82
CA LYS A 6 -18.36 5.32 -36.80
C LYS A 6 -18.01 4.75 -35.41
N GLN A 7 -16.72 4.61 -35.08
CA GLN A 7 -16.23 4.32 -33.72
C GLN A 7 -15.44 5.49 -33.12
N SER A 8 -15.22 6.56 -33.88
CA SER A 8 -14.54 7.77 -33.37
C SER A 8 -15.48 8.66 -32.55
N ASN A 9 -16.78 8.66 -32.86
CA ASN A 9 -17.72 9.66 -32.35
C ASN A 9 -18.41 9.30 -31.01
N HIS A 10 -18.10 8.14 -30.42
CA HIS A 10 -18.70 7.71 -29.15
C HIS A 10 -17.81 7.97 -27.92
N LYS A 11 -16.57 8.45 -28.13
CA LYS A 11 -15.64 8.81 -27.06
C LYS A 11 -15.82 10.24 -26.55
N GLU A 12 -16.62 11.06 -27.23
CA GLU A 12 -16.82 12.47 -26.86
C GLU A 12 -17.83 12.69 -25.71
N LYS A 13 -18.60 11.65 -25.32
CA LYS A 13 -19.58 11.72 -24.23
C LYS A 13 -19.11 11.13 -22.89
N LEU A 14 -17.81 10.99 -22.69
CA LEU A 14 -17.21 10.76 -21.37
C LEU A 14 -16.57 12.04 -20.80
N ASN A 15 -16.99 13.20 -21.28
CA ASN A 15 -16.71 14.48 -20.64
C ASN A 15 -17.76 14.76 -19.55
N LEU A 16 -17.79 13.91 -18.53
CA LEU A 16 -18.47 14.17 -17.27
C LEU A 16 -17.43 14.49 -16.23
N GLY A 17 -17.16 15.77 -16.08
CA GLY A 17 -16.36 16.30 -15.01
C GLY A 17 -15.37 17.30 -15.54
N GLY A 18 -15.76 18.58 -15.54
CA GLY A 18 -14.81 19.67 -15.51
C GLY A 18 -13.84 19.43 -14.36
N GLY A 19 -12.70 18.80 -14.67
CA GLY A 19 -11.63 18.59 -13.74
C GLY A 19 -11.13 19.96 -13.34
N ARG A 20 -11.50 20.41 -12.13
CA ARG A 20 -11.01 21.65 -11.54
C ARG A 20 -9.49 21.68 -11.79
N LYS A 21 -9.03 22.65 -12.58
CA LYS A 21 -7.61 22.87 -12.87
C LYS A 21 -6.92 23.20 -11.54
N LEU A 22 -6.54 22.15 -10.82
CA LEU A 22 -6.09 22.25 -9.44
C LEU A 22 -4.70 22.89 -9.46
N ASN A 23 -4.58 24.03 -8.76
CA ASN A 23 -3.32 24.73 -8.58
C ASN A 23 -2.31 23.77 -7.93
N SER A 24 -1.03 23.83 -8.32
CA SER A 24 0.07 23.04 -7.74
C SER A 24 0.01 23.01 -6.20
N LYS A 25 -0.36 24.13 -5.58
CA LYS A 25 -0.55 24.24 -4.13
C LYS A 25 -1.75 23.46 -3.59
N SER A 26 -2.85 23.42 -4.33
CA SER A 26 -4.07 22.70 -3.94
C SER A 26 -3.95 21.19 -4.19
N LYS A 27 -3.14 20.73 -5.16
CA LYS A 27 -2.77 19.32 -5.30
C LYS A 27 -1.99 18.82 -4.09
N LEU A 28 -1.05 19.64 -3.61
CA LEU A 28 -0.24 19.34 -2.43
C LEU A 28 -1.08 19.26 -1.15
N ILE A 29 -1.99 20.22 -0.94
CA ILE A 29 -2.92 20.21 0.20
C ILE A 29 -3.82 18.98 0.15
N LEU A 30 -4.38 18.66 -1.01
CA LEU A 30 -5.28 17.51 -1.17
C LEU A 30 -4.54 16.18 -0.98
N ALA A 31 -3.28 16.07 -1.43
CA ALA A 31 -2.42 14.92 -1.13
C ALA A 31 -2.13 14.79 0.37
N PHE A 32 -1.87 15.90 1.05
CA PHE A 32 -1.64 15.92 2.50
C PHE A 32 -2.89 15.48 3.28
N THR A 33 -4.06 15.99 2.90
CA THR A 33 -5.34 15.59 3.50
C THR A 33 -5.67 14.12 3.22
N LEU A 34 -5.40 13.60 2.02
CA LEU A 34 -5.59 12.17 1.73
C LEU A 34 -4.61 11.28 2.49
N ILE A 35 -3.36 11.71 2.69
CA ILE A 35 -2.37 11.03 3.53
C ILE A 35 -2.82 11.04 4.99
N SER A 36 -3.34 12.15 5.51
CA SER A 36 -3.86 12.22 6.88
C SER A 36 -5.09 11.35 7.08
N ILE A 37 -6.00 11.29 6.10
CA ILE A 37 -7.17 10.40 6.14
C ILE A 37 -6.72 8.94 6.07
N LEU A 38 -5.74 8.60 5.22
CA LEU A 38 -5.20 7.25 5.11
C LEU A 38 -4.54 6.79 6.41
N LEU A 39 -3.71 7.64 7.03
CA LEU A 39 -3.12 7.34 8.35
C LEU A 39 -4.18 7.21 9.45
N GLY A 40 -5.20 8.08 9.44
CA GLY A 40 -6.31 8.02 10.40
C GLY A 40 -7.14 6.73 10.27
N VAL A 41 -7.46 6.33 9.04
CA VAL A 41 -8.23 5.10 8.75
C VAL A 41 -7.41 3.83 9.03
N CYS A 42 -6.11 3.82 8.73
CA CYS A 42 -5.21 2.73 9.13
C CYS A 42 -5.16 2.54 10.64
N SER A 43 -5.21 3.64 11.42
CA SER A 43 -5.20 3.56 12.88
C SER A 43 -6.49 2.94 13.41
N SER A 44 -7.65 3.29 12.84
CA SER A 44 -8.94 2.71 13.26
C SER A 44 -9.11 1.22 12.92
N LEU A 45 -8.41 0.70 11.91
CA LEU A 45 -8.40 -0.74 11.60
C LEU A 45 -7.60 -1.52 12.65
N VAL A 46 -6.44 -0.99 13.06
CA VAL A 46 -5.58 -1.61 14.09
C VAL A 46 -6.29 -1.72 15.45
N TYR A 47 -7.17 -0.78 15.81
CA TYR A 47 -7.94 -0.87 17.06
C TYR A 47 -9.17 -1.80 16.97
N ALA A 48 -9.61 -2.19 15.76
CA ALA A 48 -10.83 -2.96 15.57
C ALA A 48 -10.60 -4.48 15.65
N GLU A 49 -9.39 -4.95 15.38
CA GLU A 49 -9.00 -6.36 15.50
C GLU A 49 -8.39 -6.66 16.87
N ALA A 50 -9.19 -6.43 17.90
CA ALA A 50 -8.93 -6.89 19.26
C ALA A 50 -9.74 -8.16 19.55
N GLU A 51 -9.41 -9.29 18.90
CA GLU A 51 -9.89 -10.59 19.38
C GLU A 51 -8.99 -11.76 18.94
N ALA A 52 -8.13 -12.22 19.86
CA ALA A 52 -7.92 -13.63 20.23
C ALA A 52 -6.63 -13.76 21.08
N GLY A 53 -6.77 -14.11 22.36
CA GLY A 53 -5.65 -14.43 23.24
C GLY A 53 -5.44 -13.44 24.38
N GLN A 54 -6.46 -13.28 25.24
CA GLN A 54 -6.31 -12.52 26.48
C GLN A 54 -5.35 -13.24 27.44
N ALA A 55 -4.09 -12.82 27.45
CA ALA A 55 -3.31 -12.81 28.67
C ALA A 55 -3.46 -11.41 29.27
N THR A 56 -4.30 -11.26 30.28
CA THR A 56 -4.51 -10.00 31.01
C THR A 56 -3.35 -9.76 31.99
N GLY A 57 -2.12 -9.63 31.45
CA GLY A 57 -0.90 -9.37 32.19
C GLY A 57 -0.08 -8.25 31.55
N PRO A 58 0.72 -7.49 32.32
CA PRO A 58 1.62 -6.46 31.77
C PRO A 58 2.53 -6.97 30.65
N GLN A 59 2.91 -8.25 30.70
CA GLN A 59 3.76 -8.93 29.72
C GLN A 59 3.09 -9.03 28.35
N ALA A 60 1.81 -9.38 28.29
CA ALA A 60 1.08 -9.50 27.03
C ALA A 60 0.92 -8.14 26.32
N GLY A 61 0.71 -7.07 27.09
CA GLY A 61 0.66 -5.71 26.55
C GLY A 61 1.99 -5.28 25.91
N LEU A 62 3.12 -5.64 26.53
CA LEU A 62 4.45 -5.36 25.97
C LEU A 62 4.73 -6.18 24.70
N ILE A 63 4.30 -7.45 24.67
CA ILE A 63 4.41 -8.33 23.49
C ILE A 63 3.60 -7.74 22.33
N ALA A 64 2.37 -7.30 22.56
CA ALA A 64 1.51 -6.71 21.53
C ALA A 64 2.10 -5.41 20.96
N ILE A 65 2.63 -4.51 21.80
CA ILE A 65 3.28 -3.28 21.36
C ILE A 65 4.55 -3.61 20.55
N GLY A 66 5.37 -4.56 21.03
CA GLY A 66 6.57 -5.01 20.32
C GLY A 66 6.26 -5.60 18.94
N ALA A 67 5.22 -6.43 18.85
CA ALA A 67 4.75 -7.02 17.60
C ALA A 67 4.24 -5.94 16.62
N GLY A 68 3.46 -4.97 17.11
CA GLY A 68 2.96 -3.85 16.31
C GLY A 68 4.08 -2.95 15.76
N ILE A 69 5.10 -2.64 16.57
CA ILE A 69 6.26 -1.85 16.11
C ILE A 69 7.07 -2.64 15.07
N ALA A 70 7.30 -3.94 15.28
CA ALA A 70 8.05 -4.78 14.36
C ALA A 70 7.42 -4.83 12.96
N ILE A 71 6.11 -5.11 12.88
CA ILE A 71 5.40 -5.14 11.59
C ILE A 71 5.25 -3.75 10.98
N GLY A 72 5.05 -2.71 11.80
CA GLY A 72 4.93 -1.32 11.35
C GLY A 72 6.20 -0.81 10.66
N ILE A 73 7.37 -1.03 11.27
CA ILE A 73 8.66 -0.61 10.68
C ILE A 73 8.97 -1.43 9.43
N ALA A 74 8.70 -2.74 9.44
CA ALA A 74 8.91 -3.59 8.28
C ALA A 74 8.03 -3.18 7.10
N GLY A 75 6.74 -2.91 7.34
CA GLY A 75 5.80 -2.45 6.32
C GLY A 75 6.17 -1.08 5.75
N LEU A 76 6.64 -0.15 6.59
CA LEU A 76 7.13 1.16 6.13
C LEU A 76 8.38 1.01 5.25
N GLY A 77 9.34 0.17 5.65
CA GLY A 77 10.55 -0.10 4.86
C GLY A 77 10.22 -0.74 3.50
N ALA A 78 9.35 -1.75 3.51
CA ALA A 78 8.89 -2.43 2.29
C ALA A 78 8.13 -1.48 1.37
N GLY A 79 7.20 -0.67 1.90
CA GLY A 79 6.43 0.30 1.11
C GLY A 79 7.30 1.38 0.44
N LEU A 80 8.31 1.90 1.14
CA LEU A 80 9.25 2.87 0.57
C LEU A 80 10.12 2.23 -0.52
N GLY A 81 10.66 1.05 -0.26
CA GLY A 81 11.48 0.31 -1.24
C GLY A 81 10.67 -0.06 -2.49
N LEU A 82 9.44 -0.54 -2.29
CA LEU A 82 8.52 -0.86 -3.37
C LEU A 82 8.21 0.40 -4.19
N GLY A 83 7.77 1.50 -3.56
CA GLY A 83 7.39 2.72 -4.27
C GLY A 83 8.47 3.27 -5.21
N VAL A 84 9.73 3.28 -4.75
CA VAL A 84 10.87 3.69 -5.59
C VAL A 84 11.07 2.69 -6.73
N ALA A 85 11.08 1.40 -6.42
CA ALA A 85 11.31 0.37 -7.42
C ALA A 85 10.23 0.43 -8.51
N THR A 86 8.94 0.40 -8.14
CA THR A 86 7.80 0.42 -9.09
C THR A 86 7.80 1.64 -10.01
N SER A 87 8.23 2.81 -9.51
CA SER A 87 8.36 4.02 -10.34
C SER A 87 9.41 3.86 -11.46
N ALA A 88 10.51 3.17 -11.19
CA ALA A 88 11.56 2.92 -12.17
C ALA A 88 11.11 1.98 -13.30
N ILE A 89 10.26 0.99 -13.01
CA ILE A 89 9.71 0.09 -14.05
C ILE A 89 8.59 0.73 -14.80
N ALA A 90 7.79 1.60 -14.17
CA ALA A 90 6.81 2.36 -14.92
C ALA A 90 7.51 3.14 -16.06
N ALA A 91 8.66 3.73 -15.77
CA ALA A 91 9.48 4.40 -16.78
C ALA A 91 10.16 3.41 -17.75
N ALA A 92 10.90 2.42 -17.24
CA ALA A 92 11.68 1.50 -18.07
C ALA A 92 10.80 0.54 -18.90
N GLY A 93 9.64 0.16 -18.38
CA GLY A 93 8.64 -0.67 -19.03
C GLY A 93 7.88 0.04 -20.15
N ALA A 94 7.86 1.38 -20.14
CA ALA A 94 7.32 2.16 -21.26
C ALA A 94 8.23 2.09 -22.50
N GLU A 95 9.53 1.98 -22.30
CA GLU A 95 10.51 1.82 -23.39
C GLU A 95 10.73 0.34 -23.77
N ARG A 96 10.71 -0.56 -22.78
CA ARG A 96 11.00 -1.99 -22.94
C ARG A 96 9.99 -2.84 -22.16
N PRO A 97 8.86 -3.23 -22.75
CA PRO A 97 7.85 -4.03 -22.04
C PRO A 97 8.36 -5.44 -21.66
N GLU A 98 9.41 -5.94 -22.31
CA GLU A 98 9.97 -7.28 -22.08
C GLU A 98 10.72 -7.41 -20.73
N ILE A 99 11.01 -6.31 -20.04
CA ILE A 99 11.68 -6.32 -18.73
C ILE A 99 10.71 -6.34 -17.55
N ILE A 100 9.42 -6.04 -17.75
CA ILE A 100 8.41 -5.99 -16.69
C ILE A 100 8.28 -7.35 -16.00
N GLY A 101 8.29 -8.45 -16.78
CA GLY A 101 8.20 -9.81 -16.25
C GLY A 101 9.34 -10.17 -15.30
N ARG A 102 10.56 -9.75 -15.62
CA ARG A 102 11.76 -9.96 -14.78
C ARG A 102 11.73 -9.10 -13.52
N PHE A 103 11.03 -7.98 -13.55
CA PHE A 103 10.93 -7.10 -12.40
C PHE A 103 10.09 -7.69 -11.25
N PHE A 104 9.09 -8.52 -11.54
CA PHE A 104 8.28 -9.17 -10.49
C PHE A 104 9.12 -9.91 -9.45
N ILE A 105 10.28 -10.45 -9.84
CA ILE A 105 11.22 -11.09 -8.92
C ILE A 105 11.63 -10.11 -7.80
N TYR A 106 11.93 -8.86 -8.13
CA TYR A 106 12.31 -7.84 -7.14
C TYR A 106 11.15 -7.42 -6.24
N ILE A 107 9.92 -7.31 -6.78
CA ILE A 107 8.72 -7.04 -5.98
C ILE A 107 8.54 -8.11 -4.92
N VAL A 108 8.61 -9.38 -5.33
CA VAL A 108 8.43 -10.52 -4.42
C VAL A 108 9.48 -10.53 -3.32
N PHE A 109 10.73 -10.16 -3.60
CA PHE A 109 11.76 -10.04 -2.56
C PHE A 109 11.47 -8.93 -1.54
N ILE A 110 10.92 -7.79 -1.98
CA ILE A 110 10.54 -6.69 -1.07
C ILE A 110 9.37 -7.13 -0.19
N GLU A 111 8.36 -7.77 -0.78
CA GLU A 111 7.19 -8.29 -0.07
C GLU A 111 7.54 -9.43 0.90
N ALA A 112 8.54 -10.26 0.58
CA ALA A 112 8.99 -11.33 1.47
C ALA A 112 9.46 -10.80 2.83
N ILE A 113 10.05 -9.61 2.88
CA ILE A 113 10.47 -8.96 4.14
C ILE A 113 9.24 -8.58 4.99
N ALA A 114 8.20 -8.03 4.36
CA ALA A 114 6.96 -7.68 5.05
C ALA A 114 6.25 -8.93 5.58
N ILE A 115 6.18 -10.00 4.77
CA ILE A 115 5.58 -11.28 5.17
C ILE A 115 6.36 -11.92 6.33
N TYR A 116 7.69 -11.87 6.30
CA TYR A 116 8.51 -12.39 7.40
C TYR A 116 8.20 -11.68 8.72
N ALA A 117 8.12 -10.35 8.72
CA ALA A 117 7.76 -9.59 9.91
C ALA A 117 6.33 -9.88 10.38
N LEU A 118 5.39 -10.04 9.45
CA LEU A 118 4.00 -10.40 9.76
C LEU A 118 3.91 -11.78 10.43
N ILE A 119 4.63 -12.78 9.92
CA ILE A 119 4.66 -14.12 10.51
C ILE A 119 5.23 -14.07 11.94
N VAL A 120 6.33 -13.32 12.14
CA VAL A 120 6.93 -13.16 13.48
C VAL A 120 5.98 -12.46 14.45
N ALA A 121 5.26 -11.44 13.99
CA ALA A 121 4.29 -10.72 14.82
C ALA A 121 3.11 -11.62 15.23
N ILE A 122 2.55 -12.39 14.29
CA ILE A 122 1.48 -13.36 14.58
C ILE A 122 1.98 -14.43 15.55
N PHE A 123 3.18 -14.96 15.32
CA PHE A 123 3.77 -15.96 16.20
C PHE A 123 3.99 -15.43 17.62
N ALA A 124 4.50 -14.20 17.75
CA ALA A 124 4.71 -13.56 19.03
C ALA A 124 3.41 -13.36 19.82
N ILE A 125 2.30 -13.05 19.14
CA ILE A 125 1.00 -12.84 19.81
C ILE A 125 0.31 -14.17 20.13
N THR A 126 0.40 -15.17 19.25
CA THR A 126 -0.42 -16.40 19.35
C THR A 126 0.26 -17.56 20.07
N MET A 127 1.58 -17.68 19.96
CA MET A 127 2.35 -18.84 20.44
C MET A 127 3.22 -18.53 21.65
N LEU A 128 3.47 -17.27 21.98
CA LEU A 128 4.25 -16.91 23.15
C LEU A 128 3.34 -16.92 24.40
N PRO A 129 3.56 -17.83 25.37
CA PRO A 129 2.88 -17.74 26.65
C PRO A 129 3.32 -16.46 27.37
N ALA A 130 2.36 -15.64 27.79
CA ALA A 130 2.57 -14.39 28.51
C ALA A 130 2.41 -14.57 30.03
#